data_AF-A0A7C1LBP1-F1
#
_entry.id   AF-A0A7C1LBP1-F1
#
_cell.length_a   1.000
_cell.length_b   1.000
_cell.length_c   1.000
_cell.angle_alpha   90.00
_cell.angle_beta   90.00
_cell.angle_gamma   90.00
#
_symmetry.space_group_name_H-M   'P 1'
#
loop_
_entity.id
_entity.type
_entity.pdbx_description
1 polymer ?
#
loop_
_entity_poly.entity_id
_entity_poly.type
_entity_poly.pdbx_seq_one_letter_code
_entity_poly.pdbx_strand_id
1 'polypeptide(L)'
;MKIVRSVFLLMILPLFAFAGAHKFYISVTNVDYSIKDESVQIITRVFIDDINSVIKERYGFPAKLGSDQESDMDKEYLEKYLRTKFLVEINGETVKYDFIGSKYDTDMVLCYLEVPNIPLKDLKQIAIENEVLTDIYDDQQNVVHMKINGKKKSHVLVKSRPKGMLNL
;
A
#
# COMPACT_ATOMS: atom_id res chain seq x y z
N MET A 1 -36.56 -43.25 11.78
CA MET A 1 -35.76 -42.75 10.62
C MET A 1 -35.86 -41.24 10.37
N LYS A 2 -37.04 -40.59 10.49
CA LYS A 2 -37.18 -39.13 10.27
C LYS A 2 -36.45 -38.27 11.32
N ILE A 3 -36.55 -38.61 12.60
CA ILE A 3 -35.91 -37.85 13.70
C ILE A 3 -34.38 -37.86 13.61
N VAL A 4 -33.79 -39.01 13.27
CA VAL A 4 -32.33 -39.15 13.10
C VAL A 4 -31.82 -38.30 11.93
N ARG A 5 -32.58 -38.24 10.84
CA ARG A 5 -32.29 -37.33 9.70
C ARG A 5 -32.38 -35.85 10.10
N SER A 6 -33.39 -35.48 10.89
CA SER A 6 -33.57 -34.09 11.35
C SER A 6 -32.46 -33.64 12.32
N VAL A 7 -32.03 -34.52 13.24
CA VAL A 7 -30.91 -34.24 14.16
C VAL A 7 -29.58 -34.11 13.40
N PHE A 8 -29.36 -34.97 12.40
CA PHE A 8 -28.17 -34.91 11.56
C PHE A 8 -28.12 -33.61 10.73
N LEU A 9 -29.25 -33.15 10.19
CA LEU A 9 -29.34 -31.85 9.51
C LEU A 9 -29.07 -30.67 10.46
N LEU A 10 -29.58 -30.73 11.70
CA LEU A 10 -29.36 -29.69 12.71
C LEU A 10 -27.88 -29.59 13.12
N MET A 11 -27.17 -30.71 13.12
CA MET A 11 -25.74 -30.80 13.45
C MET A 11 -24.84 -30.33 12.30
N ILE A 12 -25.31 -30.40 11.05
CA ILE A 12 -24.58 -29.96 9.85
C ILE A 12 -24.71 -28.44 9.62
N LEU A 13 -25.83 -27.83 10.03
CA LEU A 13 -26.07 -26.39 9.85
C LEU A 13 -24.94 -25.45 10.34
N PRO A 14 -24.34 -25.66 11.54
CA PRO A 14 -23.27 -24.78 12.02
C PRO A 14 -21.93 -24.92 11.26
N LEU A 15 -21.74 -25.99 10.47
CA LEU A 15 -20.53 -26.15 9.63
C LEU A 15 -20.48 -25.15 8.48
N PHE A 16 -21.61 -24.57 8.08
CA PHE A 16 -21.69 -23.52 7.04
C PHE A 16 -21.68 -22.10 7.60
N ALA A 17 -21.75 -21.92 8.92
CA ALA A 17 -21.85 -20.60 9.56
C ALA A 17 -20.55 -19.78 9.50
N PHE A 18 -19.41 -20.40 9.15
CA PHE A 18 -18.08 -19.77 9.13
C PHE A 18 -17.50 -19.61 7.71
N ALA A 19 -18.31 -19.69 6.66
CA ALA A 19 -17.86 -19.49 5.27
C ALA A 19 -17.68 -18.00 4.91
N GLY A 20 -17.11 -17.19 5.80
CA GLY A 20 -16.74 -15.82 5.52
C GLY A 20 -15.47 -15.77 4.67
N ALA A 21 -15.60 -15.44 3.38
CA ALA A 21 -14.45 -15.08 2.56
C ALA A 21 -13.92 -13.73 3.05
N HIS A 22 -12.94 -13.73 3.95
CA HIS A 22 -12.22 -12.51 4.31
C HIS A 22 -11.35 -12.11 3.11
N LYS A 23 -11.71 -11.00 2.45
CA LYS A 23 -10.85 -10.40 1.43
C LYS A 23 -9.57 -9.91 2.12
N PHE A 24 -8.42 -10.30 1.61
CA PHE A 24 -7.13 -9.89 2.12
C PHE A 24 -6.68 -8.64 1.35
N TYR A 25 -6.69 -7.48 2.00
CA TYR A 25 -6.30 -6.22 1.39
C TYR A 25 -4.85 -5.91 1.72
N ILE A 26 -4.01 -5.88 0.69
CA ILE A 26 -2.57 -5.71 0.83
C ILE A 26 -2.01 -4.72 -0.18
N SER A 27 -1.05 -3.91 0.25
CA SER A 27 -0.12 -3.23 -0.64
C SER A 27 1.31 -3.67 -0.36
N VAL A 28 2.19 -3.57 -1.36
CA VAL A 28 3.61 -3.89 -1.21
C VAL A 28 4.44 -2.69 -1.63
N THR A 29 5.29 -2.21 -0.73
CA THR A 29 6.24 -1.14 -0.97
C THR A 29 7.66 -1.67 -0.85
N ASN A 30 8.49 -1.43 -1.87
CA ASN A 30 9.94 -1.63 -1.79
C ASN A 30 10.62 -0.28 -1.69
N VAL A 31 11.57 -0.18 -0.77
CA VAL A 31 12.41 0.99 -0.52
C VAL A 31 13.85 0.56 -0.69
N ASP A 32 14.47 1.06 -1.75
CA ASP A 32 15.86 0.82 -2.10
C ASP A 32 16.64 2.16 -2.14
N TYR A 33 17.96 2.08 -2.22
CA TYR A 33 18.82 3.25 -2.37
C TYR A 33 19.64 3.14 -3.65
N SER A 34 19.60 4.17 -4.49
CA SER A 34 20.46 4.29 -5.67
C SER A 34 21.75 5.00 -5.29
N ILE A 35 22.87 4.28 -5.33
CA ILE A 35 24.20 4.87 -5.16
C ILE A 35 24.52 5.82 -6.32
N LYS A 36 24.10 5.47 -7.53
CA LYS A 36 24.37 6.25 -8.74
C LYS A 36 23.67 7.61 -8.70
N ASP A 37 22.43 7.63 -8.22
CA ASP A 37 21.57 8.82 -8.26
C ASP A 37 21.50 9.55 -6.91
N GLU A 38 22.23 9.05 -5.90
CA GLU A 38 22.21 9.54 -4.51
C GLU A 38 20.78 9.78 -4.00
N SER A 39 19.92 8.77 -4.19
CA SER A 39 18.48 8.89 -3.94
C SER A 39 17.91 7.66 -3.26
N VAL A 40 16.86 7.89 -2.47
CA VAL A 40 15.98 6.80 -1.99
C VAL A 40 14.91 6.57 -3.05
N GLN A 41 14.84 5.33 -3.55
CA GLN A 41 13.89 4.93 -4.58
C GLN A 41 12.81 4.03 -3.97
N ILE A 42 11.56 4.38 -4.23
CA ILE A 42 10.41 3.72 -3.61
C ILE A 42 9.46 3.26 -4.71
N ILE A 43 9.08 1.99 -4.68
CA ILE A 43 8.07 1.43 -5.57
C ILE A 43 6.96 0.88 -4.70
N THR A 44 5.78 1.49 -4.78
CA THR A 44 4.58 0.98 -4.11
C THR A 44 3.62 0.37 -5.12
N ARG A 45 3.10 -0.82 -4.80
CA ARG A 45 2.17 -1.60 -5.63
C ARG A 45 0.84 -1.74 -4.91
N VAL A 46 -0.23 -1.38 -5.60
CA VAL A 46 -1.59 -1.39 -5.04
C VAL A 46 -2.57 -1.85 -6.12
N PHE A 47 -3.63 -2.57 -5.74
CA PHE A 47 -4.67 -2.96 -6.69
C PHE A 47 -5.37 -1.73 -7.28
N ILE A 48 -5.56 -1.75 -8.61
CA ILE A 48 -6.15 -0.65 -9.37
C ILE A 48 -7.60 -0.39 -8.91
N ASP A 49 -8.39 -1.46 -8.74
CA ASP A 49 -9.80 -1.36 -8.32
C ASP A 49 -9.96 -0.69 -6.95
N ASP A 50 -9.06 -1.01 -6.02
CA ASP A 50 -9.06 -0.44 -4.67
C ASP A 50 -8.67 1.04 -4.68
N ILE A 51 -7.71 1.41 -5.53
CA ILE A 51 -7.32 2.81 -5.74
C ILE A 51 -8.46 3.61 -6.38
N ASN A 52 -9.11 3.09 -7.43
CA ASN A 52 -10.26 3.76 -8.02
C ASN A 52 -11.40 3.91 -7.00
N SER A 53 -11.62 2.88 -6.16
CA SER A 53 -12.63 2.90 -5.10
C SER A 53 -12.34 3.97 -4.04
N VAL A 54 -11.11 4.04 -3.53
CA VAL A 54 -10.76 5.04 -2.49
C VAL A 54 -10.75 6.47 -3.03
N ILE A 55 -10.33 6.68 -4.29
CA ILE A 55 -10.39 8.02 -4.91
C ILE A 55 -11.85 8.47 -5.04
N LYS A 56 -12.73 7.57 -5.48
CA LYS A 56 -14.17 7.85 -5.57
C LYS A 56 -14.77 8.16 -4.20
N GLU A 57 -14.50 7.34 -3.19
CA GLU A 57 -15.02 7.53 -1.84
C GLU A 57 -14.54 8.85 -1.22
N ARG A 58 -13.24 9.15 -1.37
CA ARG A 58 -12.61 10.28 -0.71
C ARG A 58 -12.85 11.62 -1.39
N TYR A 59 -12.90 11.63 -2.72
CA TYR A 59 -12.95 12.87 -3.50
C TYR A 59 -14.24 13.02 -4.33
N GLY A 60 -15.13 12.01 -4.31
CA GLY A 60 -16.30 11.99 -5.18
C GLY A 60 -15.96 11.86 -6.67
N PHE A 61 -14.71 11.54 -6.99
CA PHE A 61 -14.19 11.49 -8.36
C PHE A 61 -14.07 10.05 -8.84
N PRO A 62 -14.87 9.60 -9.82
CA PRO A 62 -14.82 8.22 -10.32
C PRO A 62 -13.67 8.06 -11.31
N ALA A 63 -12.44 8.00 -10.79
CA ALA A 63 -11.24 7.75 -11.58
C ALA A 63 -11.36 6.43 -12.35
N LYS A 64 -10.71 6.36 -13.52
CA LYS A 64 -10.68 5.18 -14.39
C LYS A 64 -9.26 4.71 -14.63
N LEU A 65 -8.44 4.73 -13.58
CA LEU A 65 -7.04 4.32 -13.63
C LEU A 65 -6.93 2.91 -14.19
N GLY A 66 -5.96 2.70 -15.09
CA GLY A 66 -5.69 1.41 -15.71
C GLY A 66 -6.67 1.02 -16.83
N SER A 67 -7.51 1.93 -17.30
CA SER A 67 -8.44 1.69 -18.42
C SER A 67 -8.12 2.57 -19.64
N ASP A 68 -8.70 2.21 -20.79
CA ASP A 68 -8.62 3.01 -22.03
C ASP A 68 -9.26 4.42 -21.89
N GLN A 69 -9.97 4.67 -20.79
CA GLN A 69 -10.63 5.95 -20.50
C GLN A 69 -9.92 6.76 -19.42
N GLU A 70 -8.72 6.36 -19.01
CA GLU A 70 -7.91 7.09 -18.04
C GLU A 70 -7.60 8.51 -18.52
N SER A 71 -7.84 9.48 -17.65
CA SER A 71 -7.54 10.90 -17.90
C SER A 71 -6.31 11.37 -17.12
N ASP A 72 -5.73 12.51 -17.49
CA ASP A 72 -4.65 13.13 -16.71
C ASP A 72 -5.11 13.52 -15.31
N MET A 73 -6.38 13.90 -15.16
CA MET A 73 -6.99 14.19 -13.86
C MET A 73 -7.03 12.93 -12.97
N ASP A 74 -7.20 11.74 -13.54
CA ASP A 74 -7.17 10.48 -12.78
C ASP A 74 -5.79 10.29 -12.13
N LYS A 75 -4.72 10.58 -12.88
CA LYS A 75 -3.33 10.52 -12.39
C LYS A 75 -3.06 11.58 -11.33
N GLU A 76 -3.58 12.79 -11.51
CA GLU A 76 -3.49 13.86 -10.50
C GLU A 76 -4.15 13.43 -9.18
N TYR A 77 -5.31 12.78 -9.23
CA TYR A 77 -5.97 12.25 -8.04
C TYR A 77 -5.21 11.07 -7.40
N LEU A 78 -4.60 10.19 -8.20
CA LEU A 78 -3.71 9.15 -7.71
C LEU A 78 -2.53 9.74 -6.93
N GLU A 79 -1.82 10.69 -7.52
CA GLU A 79 -0.69 11.35 -6.88
C GLU A 79 -1.13 12.10 -5.61
N LYS A 80 -2.21 12.88 -5.69
CA LYS A 80 -2.79 13.59 -4.55
C LYS A 80 -3.13 12.64 -3.40
N TYR A 81 -3.72 11.49 -3.72
CA TYR A 81 -4.06 10.47 -2.73
C TYR A 81 -2.81 9.92 -2.05
N LEU A 82 -1.81 9.50 -2.84
CA LEU A 82 -0.55 8.97 -2.30
C LEU A 82 0.16 9.99 -1.42
N ARG A 83 0.29 11.24 -1.85
CA ARG A 83 0.90 12.33 -1.06
C ARG A 83 0.22 12.56 0.28
N THR A 84 -1.04 12.17 0.41
CA THR A 84 -1.77 12.29 1.68
C THR A 84 -1.62 11.06 2.58
N LYS A 85 -1.36 9.88 2.00
CA LYS A 85 -1.39 8.59 2.70
C LYS A 85 -0.05 7.87 2.81
N PHE A 86 0.98 8.45 2.22
CA PHE A 86 2.31 7.90 2.18
C PHE A 86 3.30 9.01 2.55
N LEU A 87 4.01 8.84 3.66
CA LEU A 87 5.01 9.79 4.13
C LEU A 87 6.37 9.10 4.23
N VAL A 88 7.41 9.87 3.91
CA VAL A 88 8.80 9.46 4.02
C VAL A 88 9.48 10.36 5.03
N GLU A 89 10.19 9.75 5.98
CA GLU A 89 11.06 10.46 6.90
C GLU A 89 12.51 10.02 6.73
N ILE A 90 13.40 11.01 6.69
CA ILE A 90 14.84 10.80 6.66
C ILE A 90 15.41 11.44 7.92
N ASN A 91 16.15 10.66 8.71
CA ASN A 91 16.77 11.11 9.95
C ASN A 91 15.78 11.76 10.96
N GLY A 92 14.51 11.34 10.93
CA GLY A 92 13.46 11.84 11.82
C GLY A 92 12.71 13.07 11.32
N GLU A 93 13.04 13.59 10.14
CA GLU A 93 12.33 14.70 9.51
C GLU A 93 11.50 14.21 8.32
N THR A 94 10.24 14.65 8.22
CA THR A 94 9.39 14.38 7.05
C THR A 94 9.93 15.11 5.83
N VAL A 95 10.24 14.36 4.79
CA VAL A 95 10.77 14.90 3.53
C VAL A 95 9.73 14.78 2.43
N LYS A 96 9.80 15.70 1.47
CA LYS A 96 9.03 15.57 0.23
C LYS A 96 9.72 14.55 -0.67
N TYR A 97 8.90 13.73 -1.34
CA TYR A 97 9.34 12.89 -2.44
C TYR A 97 8.75 13.40 -3.75
N ASP A 98 9.45 13.10 -4.83
CA ASP A 98 9.00 13.30 -6.19
C ASP A 98 8.17 12.09 -6.64
N PHE A 99 7.04 12.35 -7.29
CA PHE A 99 6.25 11.32 -7.94
C PHE A 99 6.73 11.23 -9.38
N ILE A 100 7.52 10.20 -9.69
CA ILE A 100 8.17 10.05 -10.99
C ILE A 100 7.15 9.58 -12.05
N GLY A 101 6.18 8.78 -11.62
CA GLY A 101 5.09 8.29 -12.47
C GLY A 101 4.48 7.00 -11.95
N SER A 102 3.56 6.46 -12.74
CA SER A 102 2.95 5.17 -12.48
C SER A 102 3.01 4.25 -13.70
N LYS A 103 2.96 2.95 -13.45
CA LYS A 103 2.83 1.90 -14.49
C LYS A 103 1.78 0.89 -14.04
N TYR A 104 1.01 0.39 -15.00
CA TYR A 104 0.09 -0.72 -14.76
C TYR A 104 0.77 -2.07 -15.03
N ASP A 105 0.53 -3.01 -14.12
CA ASP A 105 0.93 -4.41 -14.26
C ASP A 105 -0.25 -5.28 -13.85
N THR A 106 -0.90 -5.89 -14.85
CA THR A 106 -2.11 -6.71 -14.65
C THR A 106 -3.21 -5.93 -13.94
N ASP A 107 -3.44 -6.19 -12.65
CA ASP A 107 -4.47 -5.60 -11.80
C ASP A 107 -3.88 -4.59 -10.78
N MET A 108 -2.59 -4.27 -10.91
CA MET A 108 -1.85 -3.41 -10.00
C MET A 108 -1.39 -2.12 -10.66
N VAL A 109 -1.40 -1.04 -9.90
CA VAL A 109 -0.68 0.19 -10.20
C VAL A 109 0.62 0.21 -9.40
N LEU A 110 1.73 0.37 -10.11
CA LEU A 110 3.07 0.59 -9.55
C LEU A 110 3.33 2.09 -9.58
N CYS A 111 3.52 2.70 -8.42
CA CYS A 111 3.89 4.10 -8.31
C CYS A 111 5.36 4.22 -7.94
N TYR A 112 6.09 5.01 -8.73
CA TYR A 112 7.52 5.25 -8.58
C TYR A 112 7.73 6.58 -7.89
N LEU A 113 8.31 6.54 -6.70
CA LEU A 113 8.63 7.72 -5.91
C LEU A 113 10.13 7.81 -5.69
N GLU A 114 10.65 9.02 -5.57
CA GLU A 114 12.06 9.27 -5.32
C GLU A 114 12.24 10.38 -4.29
N VAL A 115 13.17 10.19 -3.35
CA VAL A 115 13.72 11.28 -2.54
C VAL A 115 15.14 11.54 -3.04
N PRO A 116 15.36 12.57 -3.87
CA PRO A 116 16.68 12.88 -4.43
C PRO A 116 17.56 13.59 -3.39
N ASN A 117 18.85 13.69 -3.70
CA ASN A 117 19.84 14.46 -2.91
C ASN A 117 19.97 13.95 -1.47
N ILE A 118 20.05 12.63 -1.29
CA ILE A 118 20.27 11.98 0.00
C ILE A 118 21.64 11.30 -0.03
N PRO A 119 22.74 11.98 0.33
CA PRO A 119 24.05 11.36 0.38
C PRO A 119 24.07 10.20 1.38
N LEU A 120 24.55 9.02 0.95
CA LEU A 120 24.52 7.80 1.78
C LEU A 120 25.22 7.97 3.14
N LYS A 121 26.27 8.78 3.19
CA LYS A 121 27.04 9.09 4.41
C LYS A 121 26.22 9.82 5.48
N ASP A 122 25.18 10.56 5.06
CA ASP A 122 24.35 11.39 5.92
C ASP A 122 23.03 10.68 6.28
N LEU A 123 22.71 9.58 5.60
CA LEU A 123 21.53 8.76 5.86
C LEU A 123 21.77 7.83 7.05
N LYS A 124 21.18 8.16 8.20
CA LYS A 124 21.28 7.37 9.45
C LYS A 124 20.03 6.53 9.69
N GLN A 125 18.88 7.01 9.25
CA GLN A 125 17.60 6.39 9.46
C GLN A 125 16.63 6.75 8.34
N ILE A 126 15.80 5.79 7.96
CA ILE A 126 14.63 6.01 7.12
C ILE A 126 13.39 5.45 7.80
N ALA A 127 12.28 6.19 7.74
CA ALA A 127 10.97 5.67 8.10
C ALA A 127 9.96 5.91 6.98
N ILE A 128 9.02 4.98 6.87
CA ILE A 128 7.87 5.05 5.97
C ILE A 128 6.62 4.97 6.83
N GLU A 129 5.75 5.95 6.66
CA GLU A 129 4.37 5.88 7.13
C GLU A 129 3.49 5.58 5.92
N ASN A 130 2.81 4.43 5.94
CA ASN A 130 1.98 3.98 4.83
C ASN A 130 0.58 3.64 5.33
N GLU A 131 -0.33 4.58 5.11
CA GLU A 131 -1.76 4.49 5.41
C GLU A 131 -2.61 4.23 4.16
N VAL A 132 -1.99 3.87 3.03
CA VAL A 132 -2.69 3.58 1.77
C VAL A 132 -3.78 2.54 2.02
N LEU A 133 -5.00 2.89 1.61
CA LEU A 133 -6.26 2.13 1.66
C LEU A 133 -6.86 1.89 3.06
N THR A 134 -6.20 2.36 4.12
CA THR A 134 -6.71 2.22 5.51
C THR A 134 -7.97 3.05 5.80
N ASP A 135 -8.35 3.95 4.89
CA ASP A 135 -9.60 4.72 4.96
C ASP A 135 -10.84 3.85 4.73
N ILE A 136 -10.73 2.89 3.81
CA ILE A 136 -11.88 2.09 3.34
C ILE A 136 -11.78 0.63 3.76
N TYR A 137 -10.59 0.16 4.13
CA TYR A 137 -10.36 -1.21 4.59
C TYR A 137 -9.64 -1.18 5.95
N ASP A 138 -10.38 -1.50 7.03
CA ASP A 138 -9.80 -1.53 8.38
C ASP A 138 -8.73 -2.62 8.55
N ASP A 139 -8.89 -3.73 7.82
CA ASP A 139 -7.99 -4.89 7.85
C ASP A 139 -6.81 -4.76 6.85
N GLN A 140 -6.64 -3.58 6.23
CA GLN A 140 -5.58 -3.30 5.27
C GLN A 140 -4.19 -3.53 5.88
N GLN A 141 -3.34 -4.26 5.14
CA GLN A 141 -1.94 -4.47 5.49
C GLN A 141 -1.02 -3.88 4.42
N ASN A 142 -0.15 -2.96 4.84
CA ASN A 142 0.83 -2.35 3.95
C ASN A 142 2.20 -2.93 4.27
N VAL A 143 2.68 -3.83 3.40
CA VAL A 143 3.98 -4.50 3.58
C VAL A 143 5.08 -3.62 3.01
N VAL A 144 6.03 -3.22 3.85
CA VAL A 144 7.15 -2.35 3.45
C VAL A 144 8.46 -3.09 3.62
N HIS A 145 9.12 -3.37 2.51
CA HIS A 145 10.47 -3.91 2.44
C HIS A 145 11.47 -2.78 2.26
N MET A 146 12.44 -2.67 3.17
CA MET A 146 13.50 -1.68 3.13
C MET A 146 14.85 -2.38 2.95
N LYS A 147 15.62 -1.96 1.95
CA LYS A 147 16.97 -2.45 1.68
C LYS A 147 17.89 -1.28 1.33
N ILE A 148 18.72 -0.86 2.28
CA ILE A 148 19.66 0.25 2.08
C ILE A 148 21.01 -0.14 2.67
N ASN A 149 22.08 0.12 1.92
CA ASN A 149 23.47 -0.13 2.34
C ASN A 149 23.71 -1.54 2.94
N GLY A 150 23.15 -2.58 2.32
CA GLY A 150 23.25 -3.97 2.80
C GLY A 150 22.36 -4.32 3.99
N LYS A 151 21.77 -3.35 4.69
CA LYS A 151 20.78 -3.58 5.75
C LYS A 151 19.40 -3.81 5.15
N LYS A 152 18.66 -4.75 5.73
CA LYS A 152 17.32 -5.15 5.28
C LYS A 152 16.35 -5.21 6.46
N LYS A 153 15.13 -4.74 6.26
CA LYS A 153 14.04 -4.89 7.23
C LYS A 153 12.70 -4.89 6.52
N SER A 154 11.78 -5.73 6.98
CA SER A 154 10.40 -5.76 6.47
C SER A 154 9.45 -5.42 7.60
N HIS A 155 8.41 -4.65 7.28
CA HIS A 155 7.35 -4.30 8.21
C HIS A 155 6.00 -4.63 7.61
N VAL A 156 5.07 -5.10 8.44
CA VAL A 156 3.64 -5.14 8.10
C VAL A 156 3.00 -4.00 8.86
N LEU A 157 2.57 -2.99 8.13
CA LEU A 157 1.97 -1.76 8.65
C LEU A 157 0.46 -1.88 8.56
N VAL A 158 -0.22 -1.47 9.63
CA VAL A 158 -1.68 -1.52 9.76
C VAL A 158 -2.18 -0.18 10.24
N LYS A 159 -3.48 0.09 10.15
CA LYS A 159 -4.08 1.38 10.54
C LYS A 159 -3.68 1.88 11.94
N SER A 160 -3.59 0.98 12.93
CA SER A 160 -3.18 1.33 14.30
C SER A 160 -1.67 1.54 14.48
N ARG A 161 -0.85 1.11 13.52
CA ARG A 161 0.61 1.23 13.51
C ARG A 161 1.11 1.37 12.07
N PRO A 162 0.91 2.53 11.45
CA PRO A 162 1.15 2.73 10.03
C PRO A 162 2.62 3.02 9.69
N LYS A 163 3.51 3.03 10.70
CA LYS A 163 4.90 3.49 10.56
C LYS A 163 5.91 2.36 10.76
N GLY A 164 6.81 2.20 9.78
CA GLY A 164 7.94 1.27 9.79
C GLY A 164 9.26 2.01 9.60
N MET A 165 10.33 1.51 10.21
CA MET A 165 11.61 2.23 10.28
C MET A 165 12.83 1.30 10.19
N LEU A 166 13.88 1.76 9.52
CA LEU A 166 15.19 1.12 9.37
C LEU A 166 16.31 2.08 9.80
N ASN A 167 17.15 1.63 10.74
CA ASN A 167 18.37 2.32 11.17
C ASN A 167 19.59 1.79 10.42
N LEU A 168 20.37 2.69 9.84
CA LEU A 168 21.55 2.40 9.01
C LEU A 168 22.86 2.31 9.79
#